data_AF-A0A9W7FCW1-F1
#
_entry.id   AF-A0A9W7FCW1-F1
#
_cell.length_a   1.000
_cell.length_b   1.000
_cell.length_c   1.000
_cell.angle_alpha   90.00
_cell.angle_beta   90.00
_cell.angle_gamma   90.00
#
_symmetry.space_group_name_H-M   'P 1'
#
loop_
_entity.id
_entity.type
_entity.pdbx_description
1 polymer ?
#
loop_
_entity_poly.entity_id
_entity_poly.type
_entity_poly.pdbx_seq_one_letter_code
_entity_poly.pdbx_strand_id
1 'polypeptide(L)'
;MLICEDIQAFNWARAADYGGKVSTLSCFLTGVLSLFMGMNVGIGLYTVFIGFLLASIELPFIYVCIPACSKFRSVATESVFLTNGFLRMGVYVLLSILMFTHKTLNIMTGIFIVLTALFYLVGWAVGKYEEQEQAKGTSYNPVPGERVPITGAGFQQPAAAAANPPAQQSSSYNF
;
A
#
# COMPACT_ATOMS: atom_id res chain seq x y z
N MET A 1 21.35 8.89 -16.84
CA MET A 1 21.59 7.61 -16.14
C MET A 1 21.40 7.80 -14.64
N LEU A 2 22.10 8.76 -14.01
CA LEU A 2 21.94 9.13 -12.59
C LEU A 2 20.49 9.32 -12.10
N ILE A 3 19.63 9.99 -12.89
CA ILE A 3 18.22 10.23 -12.50
C ILE A 3 17.42 8.91 -12.38
N CYS A 4 17.70 7.89 -13.20
CA CYS A 4 16.99 6.62 -13.12
C CYS A 4 17.42 5.80 -11.90
N GLU A 5 18.71 5.86 -11.53
CA GLU A 5 19.24 5.19 -10.34
C GLU A 5 18.65 5.81 -9.06
N ASP A 6 18.56 7.14 -9.01
CA ASP A 6 17.93 7.84 -7.88
C ASP A 6 16.42 7.55 -7.77
N ILE A 7 15.74 7.42 -8.91
CA ILE A 7 14.32 7.02 -8.95
C ILE A 7 14.16 5.59 -8.44
N GLN A 8 15.02 4.65 -8.82
CA GLN A 8 14.95 3.27 -8.33
C GLN A 8 15.28 3.14 -6.84
N ALA A 9 16.18 3.98 -6.32
CA ALA A 9 16.54 3.98 -4.90
C ALA A 9 15.40 4.48 -3.98
N PHE A 10 14.45 5.25 -4.52
CA PHE A 10 13.35 5.80 -3.76
C PHE A 10 12.25 4.76 -3.50
N ASN A 11 11.80 4.63 -2.25
CA ASN A 11 10.76 3.69 -1.87
C ASN A 11 9.36 4.20 -2.26
N TRP A 12 9.01 4.05 -3.53
CA TRP A 12 7.72 4.47 -4.10
C TRP A 12 6.52 3.82 -3.44
N ALA A 13 6.65 2.55 -3.02
CA ALA A 13 5.57 1.85 -2.32
C ALA A 13 5.21 2.55 -1.01
N ARG A 14 6.22 2.98 -0.25
CA ARG A 14 6.02 3.72 1.00
C ARG A 14 5.47 5.12 0.76
N ALA A 15 5.93 5.81 -0.29
CA ALA A 15 5.41 7.13 -0.66
C ALA A 15 3.93 7.05 -1.08
N ALA A 16 3.54 6.01 -1.83
CA ALA A 16 2.15 5.79 -2.22
C ALA A 16 1.24 5.51 -1.00
N ASP A 17 1.70 4.70 -0.04
CA ASP A 17 0.96 4.40 1.20
C ASP A 17 0.77 5.66 2.08
N TYR A 18 1.78 6.51 2.19
CA TYR A 18 1.61 7.82 2.86
C TYR A 18 0.70 8.76 2.07
N GLY A 19 0.82 8.79 0.74
CA GLY A 19 -0.03 9.59 -0.14
C GLY A 19 -1.51 9.22 -0.01
N GLY A 20 -1.82 7.92 0.08
CA GLY A 20 -3.19 7.43 0.29
C GLY A 20 -3.79 7.88 1.61
N LYS A 21 -3.02 7.81 2.70
CA LYS A 21 -3.44 8.29 4.03
C LYS A 21 -3.68 9.79 4.05
N VAL A 22 -2.77 10.58 3.46
CA VAL A 22 -2.91 12.05 3.37
C VAL A 22 -4.12 12.43 2.53
N SER A 23 -4.34 11.77 1.39
CA SER A 23 -5.50 12.02 0.53
C SER A 23 -6.82 11.65 1.18
N THR A 24 -6.83 10.55 1.94
CA THR A 24 -8.01 10.16 2.74
C THR A 24 -8.33 11.22 3.79
N LEU A 25 -7.32 11.66 4.54
CA LEU A 25 -7.50 12.69 5.58
C LEU A 25 -7.93 14.03 4.98
N SER A 26 -7.32 14.47 3.88
CA SER A 26 -7.69 15.73 3.21
C SER A 26 -9.12 15.69 2.68
N CYS A 27 -9.58 14.53 2.19
CA CYS A 27 -10.96 14.33 1.74
C CYS A 27 -11.96 14.46 2.91
N PHE A 28 -11.68 13.82 4.05
CA PHE A 28 -12.50 13.97 5.25
C PHE A 28 -12.55 15.41 5.75
N LEU A 29 -11.39 16.06 5.89
CA LEU A 29 -11.30 17.44 6.37
C LEU A 29 -12.06 18.39 5.45
N THR A 30 -11.92 18.23 4.13
CA THR A 30 -12.62 19.06 3.15
C THR A 30 -14.12 18.84 3.18
N GLY A 31 -14.58 17.58 3.29
CA GLY A 31 -15.99 17.25 3.42
C GLY A 31 -16.62 17.82 4.69
N VAL A 32 -15.97 17.62 5.84
CA VAL A 32 -16.42 18.13 7.14
C VAL A 32 -16.44 19.67 7.15
N LEU A 33 -15.38 20.31 6.65
CA LEU A 33 -15.31 21.76 6.54
C LEU A 33 -16.44 22.30 5.63
N SER A 34 -16.72 21.63 4.51
CA SER A 34 -17.81 22.01 3.60
C SER A 34 -19.19 21.93 4.27
N LEU A 35 -19.40 20.95 5.15
CA LEU A 35 -20.62 20.83 5.97
C LEU A 35 -20.70 21.96 7.00
N PHE A 36 -19.62 22.26 7.71
CA PHE A 36 -19.59 23.33 8.72
C PHE A 36 -19.80 24.72 8.12
N MET A 37 -19.26 24.99 6.93
CA MET A 37 -19.44 26.29 6.25
C MET A 37 -20.84 26.44 5.63
N GLY A 38 -21.68 25.40 5.66
CA GLY A 38 -23.04 25.42 5.12
C GLY A 38 -23.10 25.69 3.62
N MET A 39 -21.97 25.62 2.90
CA MET A 39 -21.87 26.08 1.52
C MET A 39 -22.72 25.22 0.57
N ASN A 40 -22.82 23.91 0.83
CA ASN A 40 -23.71 22.96 0.17
C ASN A 40 -23.68 21.61 0.92
N VAL A 41 -24.71 21.30 1.71
CA VAL A 41 -24.74 20.08 2.53
C VAL A 41 -24.56 18.80 1.71
N GLY A 42 -25.19 18.73 0.53
CA GLY A 42 -25.08 17.56 -0.36
C GLY A 42 -23.65 17.29 -0.83
N ILE A 43 -22.90 18.35 -1.16
CA ILE A 43 -21.50 18.21 -1.60
C ILE A 43 -20.62 17.78 -0.44
N GLY A 44 -20.81 18.36 0.76
CA GLY A 44 -20.08 17.96 1.95
C GLY A 44 -20.29 16.49 2.31
N LEU A 45 -21.55 16.01 2.30
CA LEU A 45 -21.88 14.60 2.56
C LEU A 45 -21.26 13.66 1.52
N TYR A 46 -21.31 14.04 0.25
CA TYR A 46 -20.71 13.29 -0.85
C TYR A 46 -19.19 13.18 -0.72
N THR A 47 -18.50 14.27 -0.40
CA THR A 47 -17.05 14.28 -0.18
C THR A 47 -16.67 13.42 1.04
N VAL A 48 -17.44 13.50 2.14
CA VAL A 48 -17.24 12.60 3.30
C VAL A 48 -17.43 11.14 2.92
N PHE A 49 -18.44 10.82 2.10
CA PHE A 49 -18.66 9.46 1.61
C PHE A 49 -17.48 8.94 0.78
N ILE A 50 -16.91 9.75 -0.09
CA ILE A 50 -15.68 9.39 -0.83
C ILE A 50 -14.49 9.21 0.11
N GLY A 51 -14.38 10.05 1.15
CA GLY A 51 -13.39 9.87 2.21
C GLY A 51 -13.52 8.51 2.89
N PHE A 52 -14.74 8.04 3.17
CA PHE A 52 -14.97 6.70 3.71
C PHE A 52 -14.57 5.59 2.74
N LEU A 53 -14.86 5.74 1.44
CA LEU A 53 -14.43 4.78 0.43
C LEU A 53 -12.89 4.69 0.37
N LEU A 54 -12.20 5.83 0.33
CA LEU A 54 -10.73 5.90 0.36
C LEU A 54 -10.17 5.29 1.64
N ALA A 55 -10.78 5.59 2.79
CA ALA A 55 -10.37 5.03 4.06
C ALA A 55 -10.53 3.51 4.11
N SER A 56 -11.59 2.95 3.51
CA SER A 56 -11.74 1.49 3.45
C SER A 56 -10.62 0.83 2.63
N ILE A 57 -10.06 1.53 1.64
CA ILE A 57 -8.97 1.04 0.80
C ILE A 57 -7.61 1.21 1.49
N GLU A 58 -7.38 2.34 2.17
CA GLU A 58 -6.07 2.73 2.72
C GLU A 58 -5.86 2.38 4.20
N LEU A 59 -6.93 2.32 4.99
CA LEU A 59 -6.85 2.08 6.43
C LEU A 59 -7.33 0.66 6.75
N PRO A 60 -6.41 -0.33 6.85
CA PRO A 60 -6.78 -1.68 7.28
C PRO A 60 -7.40 -1.71 8.69
N PHE A 61 -7.22 -0.63 9.46
CA PHE A 61 -7.77 -0.43 10.79
C PHE A 61 -9.31 -0.37 10.83
N ILE A 62 -9.96 0.07 9.75
CA ILE A 62 -11.44 0.10 9.68
C ILE A 62 -12.00 -1.31 9.81
N TYR A 63 -11.31 -2.32 9.29
CA TYR A 63 -11.70 -3.73 9.41
C TYR A 63 -11.49 -4.31 10.82
N VAL A 64 -10.66 -3.68 11.65
CA VAL A 64 -10.44 -4.07 13.04
C VAL A 64 -11.53 -3.48 13.95
N CYS A 65 -11.95 -2.26 13.68
CA CYS A 65 -12.98 -1.58 14.47
C CYS A 65 -14.38 -2.14 14.28
N ILE A 66 -14.67 -2.73 13.11
CA ILE A 66 -15.99 -3.27 12.76
C ILE A 66 -15.86 -4.79 12.59
N PRO A 67 -16.00 -5.58 13.68
CA PRO A 67 -15.88 -7.03 13.62
C PRO A 67 -16.92 -7.70 12.72
N ALA A 68 -18.07 -7.05 12.48
CA ALA A 68 -19.07 -7.49 11.51
C ALA A 68 -18.54 -7.53 10.06
N CYS A 69 -17.53 -6.72 9.74
CA CYS A 69 -16.87 -6.68 8.43
C CYS A 69 -15.69 -7.66 8.31
N SER A 70 -15.41 -8.48 9.32
CA SER A 70 -14.30 -9.46 9.30
C SER A 70 -14.38 -10.46 8.14
N LYS A 71 -15.59 -10.82 7.69
CA LYS A 71 -15.79 -11.64 6.47
C LYS A 71 -15.48 -10.88 5.19
N PHE A 72 -15.71 -9.57 5.17
CA PHE A 72 -15.33 -8.71 4.06
C PHE A 72 -13.81 -8.52 4.00
N ARG A 73 -13.12 -8.58 5.14
CA ARG A 73 -11.65 -8.55 5.20
C ARG A 73 -11.05 -9.74 4.47
N SER A 74 -11.49 -10.98 4.70
CA SER A 74 -10.92 -12.12 3.97
C SER A 74 -11.14 -11.97 2.47
N VAL A 75 -12.35 -11.59 2.04
CA VAL A 75 -12.65 -11.38 0.62
C VAL A 75 -11.88 -10.21 0.04
N ALA A 76 -11.78 -9.06 0.70
CA ALA A 76 -11.08 -7.86 0.20
C ALA A 76 -9.55 -8.03 0.21
N THR A 77 -9.01 -8.83 1.14
CA THR A 77 -7.57 -9.10 1.23
C THR A 77 -7.15 -10.25 0.32
N GLU A 78 -8.02 -11.26 0.10
CA GLU A 78 -7.80 -12.32 -0.92
C GLU A 78 -8.08 -11.83 -2.33
N SER A 79 -9.07 -10.96 -2.52
CA SER A 79 -9.28 -10.35 -3.81
C SER A 79 -8.12 -9.40 -4.06
N VAL A 80 -7.22 -9.86 -4.92
CA VAL A 80 -6.28 -9.21 -5.84
C VAL A 80 -6.39 -7.67 -5.99
N PHE A 81 -7.58 -7.10 -5.78
CA PHE A 81 -7.89 -5.67 -5.74
C PHE A 81 -6.98 -4.84 -4.83
N LEU A 82 -6.72 -5.27 -3.59
CA LEU A 82 -5.88 -4.49 -2.66
C LEU A 82 -4.37 -4.72 -2.88
N THR A 83 -3.97 -5.80 -3.52
CA THR A 83 -2.54 -6.11 -3.75
C THR A 83 -2.03 -5.52 -5.06
N ASN A 84 -2.89 -5.39 -6.07
CA ASN A 84 -2.52 -4.82 -7.35
C ASN A 84 -2.52 -3.29 -7.32
N GLY A 85 -1.32 -2.70 -7.30
CA GLY A 85 -1.14 -1.23 -7.37
C GLY A 85 -1.81 -0.58 -8.58
N PHE A 86 -1.86 -1.27 -9.72
CA PHE A 86 -2.57 -0.78 -10.92
C PHE A 86 -4.08 -0.64 -10.69
N LEU A 87 -4.69 -1.56 -9.97
CA LEU A 87 -6.12 -1.51 -9.73
C LEU A 87 -6.47 -0.43 -8.70
N ARG A 88 -5.65 -0.29 -7.65
CA ARG A 88 -5.73 0.85 -6.73
C ARG A 88 -5.68 2.17 -7.50
N MET A 89 -4.68 2.33 -8.37
CA MET A 89 -4.58 3.51 -9.25
C MET A 89 -5.89 3.75 -10.03
N GLY A 90 -6.48 2.72 -10.63
CA GLY A 90 -7.75 2.83 -11.36
C GLY A 90 -8.89 3.37 -10.49
N VAL A 91 -9.02 2.90 -9.25
CA VAL A 91 -10.02 3.40 -8.30
C VAL A 91 -9.75 4.87 -7.94
N TYR A 92 -8.49 5.23 -7.67
CA TYR A 92 -8.11 6.62 -7.37
C TYR A 92 -8.42 7.57 -8.53
N VAL A 93 -8.13 7.17 -9.77
CA VAL A 93 -8.45 7.98 -10.96
C VAL A 93 -9.96 8.17 -11.09
N LEU A 94 -10.76 7.12 -10.89
CA LEU A 94 -12.22 7.21 -10.95
C LEU A 94 -12.78 8.13 -9.85
N LEU A 95 -12.29 8.01 -8.62
CA LEU A 95 -12.66 8.89 -7.51
C LEU A 95 -12.21 10.34 -7.75
N SER A 96 -11.08 10.54 -8.42
CA SER A 96 -10.61 11.87 -8.78
C SER A 96 -11.53 12.55 -9.79
N ILE A 97 -11.97 11.85 -10.84
CA ILE A 97 -12.92 12.39 -11.83
C ILE A 97 -14.19 12.84 -11.13
N LEU A 98 -14.68 12.00 -10.21
CA LEU A 98 -15.83 12.29 -9.36
C LEU A 98 -15.64 13.56 -8.51
N MET A 99 -14.45 13.79 -7.94
CA MET A 99 -14.15 15.00 -7.16
C MET A 99 -14.04 16.28 -7.99
N PHE A 100 -13.67 16.18 -9.28
CA PHE A 100 -13.56 17.35 -10.17
C PHE A 100 -14.90 17.91 -10.66
N THR A 101 -16.02 17.24 -10.41
CA THR A 101 -17.34 17.68 -10.87
C THR A 101 -17.90 18.92 -10.13
N HIS A 102 -17.28 19.34 -9.02
CA HIS A 102 -17.83 20.36 -8.11
C HIS A 102 -16.82 21.48 -7.73
N LYS A 103 -17.26 22.39 -6.85
CA LYS A 103 -16.60 23.63 -6.40
C LYS A 103 -15.10 23.47 -6.05
N THR A 104 -14.38 24.59 -6.03
CA THR A 104 -12.92 24.73 -5.86
C THR A 104 -12.28 23.91 -4.72
N LEU A 105 -12.94 23.73 -3.58
CA LEU A 105 -12.39 22.93 -2.47
C LEU A 105 -12.25 21.43 -2.82
N ASN A 106 -13.20 20.89 -3.59
CA ASN A 106 -13.13 19.50 -4.05
C ASN A 106 -12.07 19.32 -5.13
N ILE A 107 -11.81 20.36 -5.94
CA ILE A 107 -10.74 20.36 -6.95
C ILE A 107 -9.38 20.13 -6.28
N MET A 108 -9.09 20.82 -5.17
CA MET A 108 -7.84 20.63 -4.43
C MET A 108 -7.69 19.20 -3.90
N THR A 109 -8.76 18.64 -3.34
CA THR A 109 -8.77 17.23 -2.89
C THR A 109 -8.58 16.28 -4.07
N GLY A 110 -9.23 16.55 -5.20
CA GLY A 110 -9.06 15.81 -6.45
C GLY A 110 -7.60 15.77 -6.90
N ILE A 111 -6.89 16.90 -6.85
CA ILE A 111 -5.46 16.97 -7.19
C ILE A 111 -4.63 16.04 -6.30
N PHE A 112 -4.86 16.01 -4.98
CA PHE A 112 -4.15 15.09 -4.07
C PHE A 112 -4.41 13.62 -4.42
N ILE A 113 -5.65 13.28 -4.78
CA ILE A 113 -6.03 11.94 -5.23
C ILE A 113 -5.30 11.58 -6.54
N VAL A 114 -5.20 12.51 -7.50
CA VAL A 114 -4.41 12.30 -8.74
C VAL A 114 -2.94 12.08 -8.42
N LEU A 115 -2.33 12.91 -7.58
CA LEU A 115 -0.92 12.75 -7.19
C LEU A 115 -0.67 11.38 -6.54
N THR A 116 -1.61 10.91 -5.73
CA THR A 116 -1.55 9.58 -5.12
C THR A 116 -1.66 8.47 -6.17
N ALA A 117 -2.56 8.60 -7.14
CA ALA A 117 -2.63 7.68 -8.28
C ALA A 117 -1.31 7.63 -9.06
N LEU A 118 -0.64 8.78 -9.25
CA LEU A 118 0.67 8.82 -9.92
C LEU A 118 1.74 8.08 -9.11
N PHE A 119 1.77 8.19 -7.78
CA PHE A 119 2.69 7.40 -6.97
C PHE A 119 2.44 5.89 -7.10
N TYR A 120 1.17 5.47 -7.14
CA TYR A 120 0.83 4.07 -7.41
C TYR A 120 1.24 3.62 -8.81
N LEU A 121 1.10 4.47 -9.83
CA LEU A 121 1.52 4.18 -11.20
C LEU A 121 3.05 4.02 -11.30
N VAL A 122 3.81 4.94 -10.70
CA VAL A 122 5.28 4.87 -10.70
C VAL A 122 5.76 3.65 -9.93
N GLY A 123 5.20 3.37 -8.75
CA GLY A 123 5.53 2.18 -7.98
C GLY A 123 5.24 0.88 -8.73
N TRP A 124 4.13 0.82 -9.47
CA TRP A 124 3.82 -0.33 -10.34
C TRP A 124 4.80 -0.47 -11.50
N ALA A 125 5.15 0.64 -12.17
CA ALA A 125 6.09 0.63 -13.28
C ALA A 125 7.48 0.16 -12.82
N VAL A 126 8.00 0.70 -11.71
CA VAL A 126 9.30 0.30 -11.14
C VAL A 126 9.31 -1.19 -10.79
N GLY A 127 8.28 -1.69 -10.13
CA GLY A 127 8.19 -3.13 -9.80
C GLY A 127 8.19 -4.04 -11.03
N LYS A 128 7.62 -3.58 -12.16
CA LYS A 128 7.67 -4.32 -13.44
C LYS A 128 9.07 -4.32 -14.07
N TYR A 129 9.85 -3.26 -13.91
CA TYR A 129 11.24 -3.23 -14.37
C TYR A 129 12.11 -4.19 -13.57
N GLU A 130 11.96 -4.24 -12.24
CA GLU A 130 12.72 -5.16 -11.37
C GLU A 130 12.43 -6.64 -11.71
N GLU A 131 11.16 -6.99 -11.93
CA GLU A 131 10.74 -8.34 -12.34
C GLU A 131 11.39 -8.77 -13.67
N GLN A 132 11.53 -7.84 -14.62
CA GLN A 132 12.20 -8.09 -15.90
C GLN A 132 13.72 -8.24 -15.78
N GLU A 133 14.37 -7.47 -14.89
CA GLU A 133 15.81 -7.62 -14.65
C GLU A 133 16.12 -8.95 -13.97
N GLN A 134 15.31 -9.36 -12.98
CA GLN A 134 15.45 -10.67 -12.34
C GLN A 134 15.25 -11.81 -13.33
N ALA A 135 14.22 -11.75 -14.18
CA ALA A 135 13.96 -12.76 -15.19
C ALA A 135 15.12 -12.90 -16.20
N LYS A 136 15.75 -11.78 -16.59
CA LYS A 136 16.94 -11.79 -17.45
C LYS A 136 18.18 -12.36 -16.75
N GLY A 137 18.36 -12.08 -15.45
CA GLY A 137 19.46 -12.62 -14.63
C GLY A 137 19.35 -14.12 -14.35
N THR A 138 18.13 -14.65 -14.19
CA THR A 138 17.89 -16.09 -13.99
C THR A 138 17.84 -16.91 -15.28
N SER A 139 17.76 -16.27 -16.44
CA SER A 139 17.85 -16.94 -17.75
C SER A 139 19.30 -17.31 -18.10
N TYR A 140 20.04 -17.88 -17.15
CA TYR A 140 21.29 -18.57 -17.42
C TYR A 140 20.93 -19.95 -17.97
N ASN A 141 21.08 -20.12 -19.29
CA ASN A 141 20.98 -21.43 -19.91
C ASN A 141 22.37 -22.08 -19.80
N PRO A 142 22.59 -23.06 -18.90
CA PRO A 142 23.90 -23.66 -18.76
C PRO A 142 24.27 -24.31 -20.09
N VAL A 143 25.43 -23.95 -20.64
CA VAL A 143 25.94 -24.63 -21.83
C VAL A 143 26.18 -26.09 -21.45
N PRO A 144 25.78 -27.09 -22.27
CA PRO A 144 26.05 -28.49 -21.97
C PRO A 144 27.56 -28.71 -21.73
N GLY A 145 27.93 -28.98 -20.47
CA GLY A 145 29.32 -29.16 -20.03
C GLY A 145 29.91 -28.02 -19.18
N GLU A 146 29.18 -26.92 -18.99
CA GLU A 146 29.60 -25.83 -18.11
C GLU A 146 29.34 -26.20 -16.65
N ARG A 147 30.41 -26.29 -15.84
CA ARG A 147 30.26 -26.45 -14.38
C ARG A 147 29.74 -25.14 -13.82
N VAL A 148 28.47 -25.13 -13.41
CA VAL A 148 27.87 -24.01 -12.67
C VAL A 148 28.73 -23.75 -11.44
N PRO A 149 29.29 -22.54 -11.25
CA PRO A 149 29.97 -22.22 -10.00
C PRO A 149 28.93 -22.30 -8.88
N ILE A 150 29.22 -23.15 -7.89
CA ILE A 150 28.49 -23.18 -6.62
C ILE A 150 28.93 -21.92 -5.84
N THR A 151 28.53 -20.74 -6.31
CA THR A 151 28.57 -19.54 -5.49
C THR A 151 27.38 -19.60 -4.55
N GLY A 152 27.60 -20.31 -3.45
CA GLY A 152 26.69 -20.35 -2.32
C GLY A 152 26.44 -18.94 -1.80
N ALA A 153 25.31 -18.36 -2.21
CA ALA A 153 24.53 -17.54 -1.31
C ALA A 153 24.29 -18.36 -0.04
N GLY A 154 24.64 -17.79 1.10
CA GLY A 154 24.64 -18.46 2.39
C GLY A 154 23.29 -19.09 2.71
N PHE A 155 23.25 -20.42 2.66
CA PHE A 155 22.49 -21.16 3.64
C PHE A 155 23.19 -20.91 4.98
N GLN A 156 22.66 -19.96 5.77
CA GLN A 156 22.77 -20.06 7.22
C GLN A 156 22.19 -21.42 7.59
N GLN A 157 23.07 -22.39 7.74
CA GLN A 157 22.80 -23.63 8.45
C GLN A 157 22.40 -23.19 9.87
N PRO A 158 21.16 -23.46 10.35
CA PRO A 158 20.89 -23.31 11.76
C PRO A 158 21.82 -24.30 12.46
N ALA A 159 22.87 -23.77 13.07
CA ALA A 159 23.72 -24.53 13.97
C ALA A 159 22.78 -25.16 14.99
N ALA A 160 22.80 -26.49 15.03
CA ALA A 160 22.14 -27.27 16.06
C ALA A 160 22.69 -26.80 17.41
N ALA A 161 21.97 -25.89 18.06
CA ALA A 161 22.25 -25.47 19.41
C ALA A 161 21.92 -26.67 20.30
N ALA A 162 23.00 -27.30 20.76
CA ALA A 162 23.00 -28.40 21.68
C ALA A 162 22.06 -28.13 22.86
N ALA A 163 21.30 -29.17 23.19
CA ALA A 163 20.50 -29.26 24.38
C ALA A 163 21.33 -28.91 25.63
N ASN A 164 20.83 -27.95 26.40
CA ASN A 164 21.08 -27.84 27.83
C ASN A 164 19.82 -27.23 28.47
N PRO A 165 19.01 -27.99 29.22
CA PRO A 165 18.01 -27.39 30.08
C PRO A 165 18.67 -26.92 31.38
N PRO A 166 18.34 -25.72 31.88
CA PRO A 166 18.22 -25.62 33.32
C PRO A 166 17.00 -24.82 33.81
N ALA A 167 16.50 -25.35 34.92
CA ALA A 167 15.88 -24.69 36.08
C ALA A 167 14.53 -23.98 35.89
N GLN A 168 13.50 -24.71 36.33
CA GLN A 168 12.29 -24.15 36.91
C GLN A 168 12.65 -23.09 37.97
N GLN A 169 12.13 -21.87 37.80
CA GLN A 169 11.97 -20.94 38.91
C GLN A 169 10.49 -20.58 39.03
N SER A 170 9.87 -21.22 40.02
CA SER A 170 8.60 -20.82 40.60
C SER A 170 8.75 -19.43 41.24
N SER A 171 7.98 -18.46 40.77
CA SER A 171 7.70 -17.24 41.54
C SER A 171 6.21 -16.99 41.54
N SER A 172 5.60 -17.47 42.63
CA SER A 172 4.36 -16.99 43.20
C SER A 172 4.36 -15.47 43.30
N TYR A 173 3.34 -14.81 42.76
CA TYR A 173 2.92 -13.51 43.26
C TYR A 173 1.42 -13.51 43.46
N ASN A 174 1.07 -13.45 44.75
CA ASN A 174 -0.18 -12.93 45.28
C ASN A 174 -0.34 -11.47 44.81
N PHE A 175 -1.52 -11.12 44.30
CA PHE A 175 -2.48 -10.17 44.88
C PHE A 175 -3.67 -10.04 43.91
#